data_AF-A0A3D1J992-F1
#
_entry.id   AF-A0A3D1J992-F1
#
_cell.length_a   1.000
_cell.length_b   1.000
_cell.length_c   1.000
_cell.angle_alpha   90.00
_cell.angle_beta   90.00
_cell.angle_gamma   90.00
#
_symmetry.space_group_name_H-M   'P 1'
#
loop_
_entity.id
_entity.type
_entity.pdbx_description
1 polymer ?
#
loop_
_entity_poly.entity_id
_entity_poly.type
_entity_poly.pdbx_seq_one_letter_code
_entity_poly.pdbx_strand_id
1 'polypeptide(L)' 'FYFNDEQQQTALASKAALQASGRFTEPIVTAIEPAQPFYLAEDEHQDYYKKNPENFARNHARRAAFLADHWDEAHA' A
#
# COMPACT_ATOMS: atom_id res chain seq x y z
N PHE A 1 3.87 -8.51 4.68
CA PHE A 1 4.19 -9.74 5.41
C PHE A 1 3.44 -10.91 4.79
N TYR A 2 4.05 -12.09 4.70
CA TYR A 2 3.41 -13.31 4.18
C TYR A 2 3.33 -14.39 5.27
N PHE A 3 2.28 -15.20 5.23
CA PHE A 3 2.06 -16.33 6.16
C PHE A 3 2.39 -17.69 5.53
N ASN A 4 2.49 -17.75 4.21
CA ASN A 4 2.79 -18.96 3.45
C ASN A 4 3.52 -18.62 2.15
N ASP A 5 4.02 -19.66 1.49
CA ASP A 5 4.80 -19.54 0.26
C ASP A 5 3.99 -18.97 -0.89
N GLU A 6 2.71 -19.32 -1.01
CA GLU A 6 1.82 -18.81 -2.06
C GLU A 6 1.70 -17.27 -2.00
N GLN A 7 1.50 -16.72 -0.80
CA GLN A 7 1.48 -15.27 -0.57
C GLN A 7 2.84 -14.63 -0.89
N GLN A 8 3.94 -15.26 -0.51
CA GLN A 8 5.28 -14.77 -0.82
C GLN A 8 5.50 -14.68 -2.33
N GLN A 9 5.23 -15.76 -3.07
CA GLN A 9 5.43 -15.81 -4.52
C GLN A 9 4.51 -14.83 -5.24
N THR A 10 3.25 -14.71 -4.82
CA THR A 10 2.30 -13.75 -5.39
C THR A 10 2.76 -12.30 -5.18
N ALA A 11 3.24 -11.96 -3.98
CA ALA A 11 3.74 -10.62 -3.67
C ALA A 11 5.02 -10.29 -4.47
N LEU A 12 5.94 -11.25 -4.60
CA LEU A 12 7.17 -11.09 -5.39
C LEU A 12 6.87 -10.87 -6.87
N ALA A 13 5.98 -11.69 -7.45
CA ALA A 13 5.56 -11.55 -8.84
C ALA A 13 4.88 -10.19 -9.10
N SER A 14 3.98 -9.78 -8.20
CA SER A 14 3.30 -8.47 -8.28
C SER A 14 4.29 -7.31 -8.20
N LYS A 15 5.25 -7.34 -7.26
CA LYS A 15 6.31 -6.33 -7.14
C LYS A 15 7.15 -6.24 -8.42
N ALA A 16 7.54 -7.37 -8.99
CA ALA A 16 8.31 -7.43 -10.22
C ALA A 16 7.53 -6.87 -11.42
N ALA A 17 6.25 -7.23 -11.54
CA ALA A 17 5.36 -6.71 -12.58
C ALA A 17 5.18 -5.19 -12.47
N LEU A 18 5.00 -4.66 -11.25
CA LEU A 18 4.89 -3.22 -11.01
C LEU A 18 6.18 -2.49 -11.38
N GLN A 19 7.34 -3.01 -11.00
CA GLN A 19 8.63 -2.42 -11.40
C GLN A 19 8.80 -2.43 -12.92
N ALA A 20 8.49 -3.56 -13.57
CA ALA A 20 8.63 -3.73 -15.01
C ALA A 20 7.64 -2.86 -15.81
N SER A 21 6.51 -2.48 -15.21
CA SER A 21 5.51 -1.61 -15.86
C SER A 21 6.03 -0.21 -16.18
N GLY A 22 7.13 0.23 -15.56
CA GLY A 22 7.67 1.58 -15.73
C GLY A 22 6.80 2.68 -15.11
N ARG A 23 5.69 2.31 -14.44
CA ARG A 23 4.79 3.23 -13.73
C ARG A 23 5.50 4.05 -12.66
N PHE A 24 6.63 3.54 -12.17
CA PHE A 24 7.58 4.26 -11.34
C PHE A 24 8.97 4.17 -11.96
N THR A 25 9.63 5.31 -12.04
CA THR A 25 11.05 5.42 -12.40
C THR A 25 11.96 5.01 -11.26
N GLU A 26 11.49 5.16 -10.02
CA GLU A 26 12.22 4.76 -8.82
C GLU A 26 12.00 3.29 -8.47
N PRO A 27 12.95 2.64 -7.79
CA PRO A 27 12.81 1.25 -7.36
C PRO A 27 11.64 1.05 -6.38
N ILE A 28 10.89 -0.05 -6.54
CA ILE A 28 9.91 -0.48 -5.54
C ILE A 28 10.63 -1.06 -4.32
N VAL A 29 10.67 -0.31 -3.23
CA VAL A 29 11.39 -0.67 -2.00
C VAL A 29 10.59 -1.53 -1.02
N THR A 30 9.33 -1.86 -1.33
CA THR A 30 8.47 -2.67 -0.44
C THR A 30 9.13 -3.99 -0.04
N ALA A 31 9.27 -4.22 1.26
CA ALA A 31 9.79 -5.45 1.84
C ALA A 31 8.72 -6.56 1.81
N ILE A 32 9.13 -7.78 1.47
CA ILE A 32 8.29 -8.98 1.46
C ILE A 32 8.91 -9.99 2.42
N GLU A 33 8.42 -9.96 3.66
CA GLU A 33 9.02 -10.68 4.79
C GLU A 33 8.01 -11.62 5.45
N PRO A 34 8.46 -12.71 6.10
CA PRO A 34 7.59 -13.59 6.86
C PRO A 34 6.84 -12.81 7.94
N ALA A 35 5.57 -13.13 8.13
CA ALA A 35 4.78 -12.58 9.22
C ALA A 35 5.41 -12.92 10.58
N GLN A 36 5.51 -11.90 11.43
CA GLN A 36 5.95 -11.99 12.81
C GLN A 36 4.74 -11.83 13.76
N PRO A 37 4.88 -12.10 15.06
CA PRO A 37 3.84 -11.78 16.03
C PRO A 37 3.34 -10.34 15.85
N PHE A 38 2.02 -10.20 15.75
CA PHE A 38 1.37 -8.90 15.61
C PHE A 38 0.92 -8.40 16.97
N TYR A 39 1.42 -7.23 17.37
CA TYR A 39 1.01 -6.54 18.58
C TYR A 39 -0.01 -5.48 18.21
N LEU A 40 -1.22 -5.60 18.77
CA LEU A 40 -2.27 -4.62 18.53
C LEU A 40 -1.87 -3.26 19.07
N ALA A 41 -2.06 -2.23 18.25
CA ALA A 41 -2.05 -0.85 18.72
C ALA A 41 -3.25 -0.60 19.65
N GLU A 42 -3.16 0.44 20.47
CA GLU A 42 -4.19 0.87 21.42
C GLU A 42 -5.56 1.07 20.74
N ASP A 43 -6.65 0.89 21.52
CA ASP A 43 -8.02 0.96 21.01
C ASP A 43 -8.37 2.29 20.32
N GLU A 44 -7.73 3.39 20.71
CA GLU A 44 -7.88 4.69 20.04
C GLU A 44 -7.47 4.63 18.56
N HIS A 45 -6.42 3.88 18.24
CA HIS A 45 -5.88 3.75 16.89
C HIS A 45 -6.73 2.82 16.01
N GLN A 46 -7.47 1.90 16.61
CA GLN A 46 -8.36 1.01 15.87
C GLN A 46 -9.49 1.81 15.22
N ASP A 47 -9.76 1.56 13.93
CA ASP A 47 -10.78 2.28 13.16
C ASP A 47 -10.66 3.82 13.20
N TYR A 48 -9.44 4.35 13.40
CA TYR A 48 -9.23 5.80 13.55
C TYR A 48 -9.84 6.63 12.40
N TYR A 49 -9.76 6.13 11.16
CA TYR A 49 -10.32 6.80 9.98
C TYR A 49 -11.85 6.95 10.03
N LYS A 50 -12.57 6.02 10.67
CA LYS A 50 -14.02 6.10 10.89
C LYS A 50 -14.35 7.06 12.02
N LYS A 51 -13.54 7.04 13.09
CA LYS A 51 -13.69 7.91 14.27
C LYS A 51 -13.36 9.38 13.98
N ASN A 52 -12.48 9.63 12.99
CA ASN A 52 -12.00 10.96 12.62
C ASN A 52 -12.18 11.24 11.11
N PRO A 53 -13.43 11.29 10.62
CA PRO A 53 -13.72 11.36 9.18
C PRO A 53 -13.17 12.62 8.51
N GLU A 54 -13.13 13.76 9.20
CA GLU A 54 -12.54 15.00 8.67
C GLU A 54 -11.03 14.88 8.46
N ASN A 55 -10.31 14.26 9.40
CA ASN A 55 -8.87 14.02 9.26
C ASN A 55 -8.61 13.04 8.11
N PHE A 56 -9.42 11.98 8.02
CA PHE A 56 -9.34 11.04 6.91
C PHE A 56 -9.57 11.74 5.56
N ALA A 57 -10.63 12.55 5.41
CA ALA A 57 -10.93 13.27 4.18
C ALA A 57 -9.78 14.21 3.77
N ARG A 58 -9.21 14.96 4.72
CA ARG A 58 -8.05 15.82 4.47
C ARG A 58 -6.83 15.05 4.00
N ASN A 59 -6.51 13.91 4.63
CA ASN A 59 -5.39 13.07 4.21
C ASN A 59 -5.64 12.41 2.85
N HIS A 60 -6.88 11.97 2.59
CA HIS A 60 -7.28 11.40 1.32
C HIS A 60 -7.16 12.42 0.17
N ALA A 61 -7.62 13.66 0.39
CA ALA A 61 -7.48 14.74 -0.59
C ALA A 61 -6.01 15.02 -0.96
N ARG A 62 -5.10 14.95 0.01
CA ARG A 62 -3.65 15.11 -0.25
C ARG A 62 -3.08 13.99 -1.13
N ARG A 63 -3.62 12.77 -1.02
CA ARG A 63 -3.18 11.62 -1.82
C ARG A 63 -3.81 11.58 -3.22
N ALA A 64 -4.89 12.32 -3.46
CA ALA A 64 -5.60 12.32 -4.73
C ALA A 64 -4.70 12.67 -5.93
N ALA A 65 -3.82 13.66 -5.78
CA ALA A 65 -2.89 14.05 -6.85
C ALA A 65 -1.91 12.93 -7.22
N PHE A 66 -1.36 12.23 -6.23
CA PHE A 66 -0.48 11.08 -6.45
C PHE A 66 -1.22 9.93 -7.15
N LEU A 67 -2.47 9.67 -6.78
CA LEU A 67 -3.28 8.65 -7.43
C LEU A 67 -3.61 9.01 -8.89
N ALA A 68 -3.90 10.28 -9.17
CA ALA A 68 -4.15 10.73 -10.53
C ALA A 68 -2.90 10.60 -11.43
N ASP A 69 -1.73 11.03 -10.94
CA ASP A 69 -0.50 10.98 -11.72
C ASP A 69 -0.03 9.55 -12.01
N HIS A 70 -0.21 8.66 -11.05
CA HIS A 70 0.38 7.32 -11.13
C HIS A 70 -0.64 6.19 -11.33
N TRP A 71 -1.96 6.37 -11.26
CA TRP A 71 -2.94 5.29 -11.41
C TRP A 71 -4.13 5.59 -12.32
N ASP A 72 -4.29 6.81 -12.81
CA ASP A 72 -5.37 7.10 -13.75
C ASP A 72 -5.09 6.41 -15.10
N GLU A 73 -6.07 5.66 -15.62
CA GLU A 73 -5.90 4.78 -16.80
C GLU A 73 -5.67 5.55 -18.12
N ALA A 74 -5.83 6.87 -18.11
CA ALA A 74 -5.66 7.73 -19.29
C ALA A 74 -4.20 7.86 -19.79
N HIS A 75 -3.20 7.39 -19.03
CA HIS A 75 -1.78 7.48 -19.35
C HIS A 75 -1.04 6.13 -19.35
N ALA A 76 -1.76 5.01 -19.42
CA ALA A 76 -1.17 3.67 -19.58
C ALA A 76 -1.19 3.20 -21.04
#